data_AF-A0A151P315-F1
#
_entry.id   AF-A0A151P315-F1
#
_cell.length_a   1.000
_cell.length_b   1.000
_cell.length_c   1.000
_cell.angle_alpha   90.00
_cell.angle_beta   90.00
_cell.angle_gamma   90.00
#
_symmetry.space_group_name_H-M   'P 1'
#
loop_
_entity.id
_entity.type
_entity.pdbx_description
1 polymer ?
#
loop_
_entity_poly.entity_id
_entity_poly.type
_entity_poly.pdbx_seq_one_letter_code
_entity_poly.pdbx_strand_id
1 'polypeptide(L)'
;MVLRQGEKDPFVRNVFTLQGCAPIVGSQVLCFQREAELLKAWAEFIRIVDPDIITGYNIQNFDLPYLLQRAQVLKGQYLTPAMLTL
;
A
#
# COMPACT_ATOMS: atom_id res chain seq x y z
N MET A 1 -3.12 7.83 1.98
CA MET A 1 -3.00 9.22 2.45
C MET A 1 -2.16 9.22 3.71
N VAL A 2 -1.31 10.23 3.90
CA VAL A 2 -0.50 10.38 5.12
C VAL A 2 -0.63 11.82 5.61
N LEU A 3 -0.86 11.98 6.91
CA LEU A 3 -1.10 13.25 7.59
C LEU A 3 -0.23 13.29 8.85
N ARG A 4 0.40 14.44 9.15
CA ARG A 4 0.98 14.65 10.47
C ARG A 4 -0.08 15.18 11.41
N GLN A 5 -0.17 14.62 12.60
CA GLN A 5 -1.19 15.01 13.56
C GLN A 5 -1.10 16.51 13.88
N GLY A 6 -2.21 17.24 13.69
CA GLY A 6 -2.28 18.70 13.86
C GLY A 6 -2.14 19.52 12.58
N GLU A 7 -1.67 18.94 11.48
CA GLU A 7 -1.73 19.60 10.16
C GLU A 7 -3.16 19.55 9.61
N LYS A 8 -3.56 20.59 8.86
CA LYS A 8 -4.89 20.65 8.22
C LYS A 8 -4.99 19.70 7.03
N ASP A 9 -3.92 19.59 6.27
CA ASP A 9 -3.88 18.91 4.98
C ASP A 9 -2.86 17.76 5.00
N PRO A 10 -3.18 16.61 4.39
CA PRO A 10 -2.23 15.51 4.25
C PRO A 10 -1.08 15.89 3.31
N PHE A 11 0.13 15.44 3.64
CA PHE A 11 1.32 15.70 2.83
C PHE A 11 1.56 14.61 1.76
N VAL A 12 0.90 13.46 1.86
CA VAL A 12 0.90 12.42 0.82
C VAL A 12 -0.52 11.99 0.47
N ARG A 13 -0.83 12.00 -0.84
CA ARG A 13 -2.01 11.40 -1.44
C ARG A 13 -1.54 10.54 -2.61
N ASN A 14 -1.76 9.23 -2.53
CA ASN A 14 -1.34 8.30 -3.57
C ASN A 14 -2.36 7.19 -3.78
N VAL A 15 -2.31 6.60 -4.97
CA VAL A 15 -3.10 5.44 -5.38
C VAL A 15 -2.18 4.49 -6.14
N PHE A 16 -2.21 3.22 -5.75
CA PHE A 16 -1.48 2.13 -6.41
C PHE A 16 -2.49 1.36 -7.27
N THR A 17 -2.26 1.27 -8.58
CA THR A 17 -3.17 0.63 -9.53
C THR A 17 -2.49 -0.48 -10.30
N LEU A 18 -3.27 -1.49 -10.67
CA LEU A 18 -2.88 -2.42 -11.73
C LEU A 18 -3.15 -1.80 -13.10
N GLN A 19 -2.30 -2.12 -14.07
CA GLN A 19 -2.36 -1.61 -15.43
C GLN A 19 -2.27 -0.08 -15.47
N GLY A 20 -2.81 0.55 -16.52
CA GLY A 20 -2.81 2.00 -16.68
C GLY A 20 -3.94 2.68 -15.91
N CYS A 21 -3.67 3.88 -15.39
CA CYS A 21 -4.65 4.76 -14.79
C CYS A 21 -4.37 6.21 -15.25
N ALA A 22 -5.43 6.99 -15.48
CA ALA A 22 -5.30 8.41 -15.82
C ALA A 22 -4.76 9.22 -14.63
N PRO A 23 -4.05 10.32 -14.86
CA PRO A 23 -3.56 11.16 -13.77
C PRO A 23 -4.73 11.79 -12.98
N ILE A 24 -4.58 11.86 -11.66
CA ILE A 24 -5.55 12.47 -10.74
C ILE A 24 -4.90 13.69 -10.10
N VAL A 25 -5.52 14.86 -10.26
CA VAL A 25 -5.00 16.13 -9.72
C VAL A 25 -4.82 16.03 -8.21
N GLY A 26 -3.64 16.41 -7.72
CA GLY A 26 -3.31 16.40 -6.29
C GLY A 26 -3.01 15.02 -5.70
N SER A 27 -2.90 13.97 -6.53
CA SER A 27 -2.53 12.62 -6.10
C SER A 27 -1.43 12.02 -6.97
N GLN A 28 -0.53 11.25 -6.36
CA GLN A 28 0.42 10.41 -7.07
C GLN A 28 -0.27 9.12 -7.52
N VAL A 29 -0.28 8.84 -8.82
CA VAL A 29 -0.82 7.59 -9.38
C VAL A 29 0.34 6.68 -9.76
N LEU A 30 0.47 5.53 -9.09
CA LEU A 30 1.51 4.54 -9.34
C LEU A 30 0.91 3.32 -10.03
N CYS A 31 1.31 3.06 -11.27
CA CYS A 31 0.78 1.99 -12.12
C CYS A 31 1.75 0.81 -12.20
N PHE A 32 1.26 -0.42 -11.95
CA PHE A 32 2.07 -1.64 -11.98
C PHE A 32 1.46 -2.68 -12.93
N GLN A 33 2.30 -3.45 -13.61
CA GLN A 33 1.83 -4.50 -14.54
C GLN A 33 1.49 -5.80 -13.81
N ARG A 34 2.20 -6.11 -12.72
CA ARG A 34 2.00 -7.33 -11.94
C ARG A 34 1.61 -7.00 -10.50
N GLU A 35 0.66 -7.76 -9.97
CA GLU A 35 0.17 -7.59 -8.60
C GLU A 35 1.27 -7.77 -7.54
N ALA A 36 2.21 -8.68 -7.75
CA ALA A 36 3.35 -8.85 -6.85
C ALA A 36 4.23 -7.59 -6.74
N GLU A 37 4.38 -6.84 -7.84
CA GLU A 37 5.15 -5.58 -7.83
C GLU A 37 4.38 -4.49 -7.09
N LEU A 38 3.07 -4.42 -7.29
CA LEU A 38 2.19 -3.49 -6.59
C LEU A 38 2.26 -3.72 -5.07
N LEU A 39 2.05 -4.96 -4.62
CA LEU A 39 2.08 -5.31 -3.20
C LEU A 39 3.46 -5.06 -2.59
N LYS A 40 4.54 -5.34 -3.34
CA LYS A 40 5.91 -5.03 -2.92
C LYS A 40 6.11 -3.53 -2.73
N ALA A 41 5.73 -2.72 -3.72
CA ALA A 41 5.89 -1.28 -3.67
C ALA A 41 5.03 -0.64 -2.56
N TRP A 42 3.83 -1.16 -2.33
CA TRP A 42 2.97 -0.72 -1.22
C TRP A 42 3.59 -1.05 0.15
N ALA A 43 4.12 -2.26 0.34
CA ALA A 43 4.81 -2.62 1.59
C ALA A 43 6.08 -1.78 1.83
N GLU A 44 6.85 -1.49 0.77
CA GLU A 44 8.00 -0.59 0.86
C GLU A 44 7.58 0.85 1.19
N PHE A 45 6.49 1.34 0.59
CA PHE A 45 5.93 2.64 0.93
C PHE A 45 5.57 2.74 2.42
N ILE A 46 4.90 1.73 2.99
CA ILE A 46 4.56 1.72 4.42
C ILE A 46 5.82 1.78 5.28
N ARG A 47 6.86 0.98 4.98
CA ARG A 47 8.14 1.00 5.72
C ARG A 47 8.90 2.32 5.62
N ILE A 48 8.83 3.00 4.47
CA ILE A 48 9.48 4.31 4.28
C ILE A 48 8.71 5.42 5.00
N VAL A 49 7.38 5.37 4.94
CA VAL A 49 6.53 6.34 5.63
C VAL A 49 6.59 6.18 7.14
N ASP A 50 6.76 4.94 7.61
CA ASP A 50 6.84 4.56 9.03
C ASP A 50 5.70 5.20 9.87
N PRO A 51 4.42 4.89 9.55
CA PRO A 51 3.30 5.56 10.20
C PRO A 51 3.10 5.07 11.65
N ASP A 52 2.98 6.00 12.60
CA ASP A 52 2.63 5.68 13.99
C ASP A 52 1.25 5.02 14.13
N ILE A 53 0.29 5.46 13.31
CA ILE A 53 -1.11 5.02 13.36
C ILE A 53 -1.60 4.72 11.94
N ILE A 54 -2.08 3.50 11.74
CA ILE A 54 -2.80 3.10 10.52
C ILE A 54 -4.30 3.04 10.82
N THR A 55 -5.07 3.87 10.12
CA THR A 55 -6.54 3.94 10.26
C THR A 55 -7.24 3.57 8.97
N GLY A 56 -8.46 3.05 9.08
CA GLY A 56 -9.36 2.81 7.96
C GLY A 56 -10.66 2.15 8.44
N TYR A 57 -11.61 1.95 7.54
CA TYR A 57 -12.89 1.31 7.87
C TYR A 57 -12.79 -0.21 7.68
N ASN A 58 -13.00 -0.99 8.74
CA ASN A 58 -12.95 -2.46 8.73
C ASN A 58 -11.59 -3.10 8.35
N ILE A 59 -10.49 -2.35 8.44
CA ILE A 59 -9.15 -2.80 8.00
C ILE A 59 -8.63 -4.04 8.75
N GLN A 60 -9.08 -4.26 9.98
CA GLN A 60 -8.65 -5.41 10.79
C GLN A 60 -9.32 -6.71 10.35
N ASN A 61 -10.58 -6.67 9.92
CA ASN A 61 -11.34 -7.88 9.57
C ASN A 61 -11.33 -8.17 8.06
N PHE A 62 -10.87 -7.24 7.23
CA PHE A 62 -10.85 -7.40 5.78
C PHE A 62 -9.52 -7.04 5.16
N ASP A 63 -9.16 -5.75 5.10
CA ASP A 63 -8.05 -5.27 4.26
C ASP A 63 -6.70 -5.90 4.62
N LEU A 64 -6.27 -5.82 5.88
CA LEU A 64 -4.97 -6.34 6.29
C LEU A 64 -4.90 -7.88 6.18
N PRO A 65 -5.88 -8.67 6.68
CA PRO A 65 -5.88 -10.12 6.45
C PRO A 65 -5.87 -10.50 4.97
N TYR A 66 -6.66 -9.81 4.13
CA TYR A 66 -6.75 -10.11 2.71
C TYR A 66 -5.44 -9.83 1.99
N LEU A 67 -4.80 -8.67 2.24
CA LEU A 67 -3.51 -8.32 1.65
C LEU A 67 -2.42 -9.32 2.03
N LEU A 68 -2.36 -9.71 3.30
CA LEU A 68 -1.37 -10.69 3.79
C LEU A 68 -1.58 -12.07 3.16
N GLN A 69 -2.82 -12.57 3.13
CA GLN A 69 -3.16 -13.86 2.50
C GLN A 69 -2.88 -13.82 0.99
N ARG A 70 -3.23 -12.72 0.32
CA ARG A 70 -2.98 -12.56 -1.11
C ARG A 70 -1.50 -12.53 -1.43
N ALA A 71 -0.70 -11.81 -0.63
CA ALA A 71 0.75 -11.83 -0.74
C ALA A 71 1.34 -13.22 -0.50
N GLN A 72 0.79 -14.03 0.41
CA GLN A 72 1.19 -15.42 0.63
C GLN A 72 0.90 -16.33 -0.57
N VAL A 73 -0.26 -16.16 -1.22
CA VAL A 73 -0.59 -16.90 -2.46
C VAL A 73 0.41 -16.57 -3.58
N LEU A 74 0.79 -15.30 -3.71
CA LEU A 74 1.77 -14.83 -4.71
C LEU A 74 3.22 -15.17 -4.32
N LYS A 75 3.49 -15.40 -3.03
CA LYS A 75 4.80 -15.74 -2.46
C LYS A 75 5.39 -17.03 -2.98
N GLY A 76 4.53 -17.98 -3.35
CA GLY A 76 4.93 -19.21 -4.04
C GLY A 76 5.66 -18.95 -5.37
N GLN A 77 5.76 -17.70 -5.82
CA GLN A 77 6.43 -17.33 -7.06
C GLN A 77 7.51 -16.22 -6.92
N TYR A 78 7.41 -15.22 -6.01
CA TYR A 78 8.32 -14.03 -6.08
C TYR A 78 8.64 -13.23 -4.78
N LEU A 79 8.28 -13.67 -3.56
CA LEU A 79 8.42 -12.82 -2.34
C LEU A 79 9.13 -13.53 -1.16
N THR A 80 10.01 -12.84 -0.43
CA THR A 80 10.80 -13.41 0.70
C THR A 80 10.11 -13.20 2.07
N PRO A 81 10.46 -13.97 3.13
CA PRO A 81 9.94 -13.81 4.50
C PRO A 81 9.90 -12.36 5.01
N ALA A 82 10.99 -11.61 4.83
CA ALA A 82 11.14 -10.22 5.26
C ALA A 82 10.16 -9.24 4.58
N MET A 83 9.49 -9.65 3.50
CA MET A 83 8.54 -8.81 2.77
C MET A 83 7.10 -8.90 3.29
N LEU A 84 6.80 -9.84 4.20
CA LEU A 84 5.48 -9.95 4.85
C LEU A 84 5.37 -9.19 6.17
N THR A 85 6.49 -8.74 6.72
CA THR A 85 6.51 -7.85 7.86
C THR A 85 6.29 -6.42 7.34
N LEU A 86 5.13 -5.87 7.70
CA LEU A 86 4.84 -4.44 7.60
C LEU A 86 5.68 -3.67 8.61
#